data_AF-A0A0C9NAP5-F1
#
_entry.id   AF-A0A0C9NAP5-F1
#
_cell.length_a   1.000
_cell.length_b   1.000
_cell.length_c   1.000
_cell.angle_alpha   90.00
_cell.angle_beta   90.00
_cell.angle_gamma   90.00
#
_symmetry.space_group_name_H-M   'P 1'
#
loop_
_entity.id
_entity.type
_entity.pdbx_description
1 polymer ?
#
loop_
_entity_poly.entity_id
_entity_poly.type
_entity_poly.pdbx_seq_one_letter_code
_entity_poly.pdbx_strand_id
1 'polypeptide(L)'
;MTMGLACGAAAMLLLSGCGSASDQPGNVTPVERPAEEQVDTPPMASARSTPPASSATAVDQNFARQLATLLVGHVTLDGAAVTEVWAIDKCHTTFVTAKGDTIIDWTKVGNLAPRDENGREINRLPSATGWHDMSVPLGELPEPAGNVANRSSGAFGQLATECG
;
A
#
# COMPACT_ATOMS: atom_id res chain seq x y z
N MET A 1 14.02 55.03 24.63
CA MET A 1 13.54 53.79 25.26
C MET A 1 14.72 52.85 25.37
N THR A 2 15.05 52.46 26.59
CA THR A 2 16.23 51.70 27.03
C THR A 2 15.89 50.22 27.20
N MET A 3 16.85 49.34 26.86
CA MET A 3 17.07 47.94 27.34
C MET A 3 15.99 46.88 27.02
N GLY A 4 16.26 45.59 26.83
CA GLY A 4 17.46 44.73 27.00
C GLY A 4 17.38 43.52 26.04
N LEU A 5 18.49 42.94 25.58
CA LEU A 5 19.38 41.97 26.26
C LEU A 5 18.66 40.62 26.57
N ALA A 6 18.87 39.63 25.69
CA ALA A 6 18.59 38.23 25.96
C ALA A 6 19.90 37.42 25.81
N CYS A 7 20.40 36.93 26.96
CA CYS A 7 21.22 35.73 27.09
C CYS A 7 20.54 34.57 26.31
N GLY A 8 21.22 33.65 25.65
CA GLY A 8 22.50 33.03 26.00
C GLY A 8 22.21 31.62 26.53
N ALA A 9 22.53 30.59 25.74
CA ALA A 9 22.98 29.26 26.20
C ALA A 9 23.34 28.40 24.98
N ALA A 10 24.64 28.32 24.72
CA ALA A 10 25.25 27.27 23.91
C ALA A 10 25.29 25.97 24.72
N ALA A 11 24.93 24.85 24.12
CA ALA A 11 25.28 23.53 24.61
C ALA A 11 26.20 22.87 23.58
N MET A 12 27.50 22.87 23.90
CA MET A 12 28.53 22.10 23.23
C MET A 12 28.29 20.61 23.53
N LEU A 13 28.22 19.77 22.50
CA LEU A 13 28.44 18.33 22.63
C LEU A 13 29.89 18.04 22.21
N LEU A 14 30.76 17.94 23.21
CA LEU A 14 32.12 17.39 23.11
C LEU A 14 32.15 16.07 23.89
N LEU A 15 32.29 14.96 23.18
CA LEU A 15 32.97 13.74 23.64
C LEU A 15 33.81 13.25 22.43
N SER A 16 35.12 13.48 22.33
CA SER A 16 36.23 12.69 22.90
C SER A 16 35.94 11.18 22.92
N GLY A 17 36.71 10.27 22.31
CA GLY A 17 38.03 10.32 21.69
C GLY A 17 38.59 8.89 21.58
N CYS A 18 39.75 8.74 20.91
CA CYS A 18 40.67 7.58 20.77
C CYS A 18 40.08 6.28 20.17
N GLY A 19 40.61 5.73 19.06
CA GLY A 19 41.96 5.15 18.92
C GLY A 19 41.92 3.70 19.45
N SER A 20 42.31 2.62 18.78
CA SER A 20 43.29 2.42 17.72
C SER A 20 43.06 1.05 17.05
N ALA A 21 43.62 0.88 15.86
CA ALA A 21 43.85 -0.41 15.23
C ALA A 21 44.76 -1.31 16.08
N SER A 22 44.51 -2.62 16.10
CA SER A 22 45.46 -3.71 15.78
C SER A 22 44.90 -5.05 16.26
N ASP A 23 44.71 -5.97 15.33
CA ASP A 23 44.35 -7.36 15.55
C ASP A 23 45.62 -8.21 15.34
N GLN A 24 46.12 -8.89 16.37
CA GLN A 24 46.85 -10.16 16.20
C GLN A 24 46.86 -10.96 17.52
N PRO A 25 46.66 -12.29 17.49
CA PRO A 25 46.37 -13.08 18.68
C PRO A 25 47.62 -13.65 19.35
N GLY A 26 47.59 -13.67 20.69
CA GLY A 26 48.51 -14.41 21.56
C GLY A 26 47.70 -15.27 22.54
N ASN A 27 47.80 -16.58 22.34
CA ASN A 27 47.17 -17.70 23.04
C ASN A 27 47.30 -17.69 24.59
N VAL A 28 46.19 -17.75 25.32
CA VAL A 28 46.03 -18.39 26.65
C VAL A 28 44.57 -18.84 26.87
N THR A 29 44.36 -20.10 27.24
CA THR A 29 43.08 -20.76 27.56
C THR A 29 42.72 -20.63 29.08
N PRO A 30 41.63 -21.22 29.62
CA PRO A 30 40.20 -20.90 29.43
C PRO A 30 39.45 -20.73 30.79
N VAL A 31 38.41 -19.88 30.90
CA VAL A 31 37.41 -19.95 32.00
C VAL A 31 36.01 -19.49 31.53
N GLU A 32 35.00 -20.29 31.86
CA GLU A 32 33.56 -20.22 31.57
C GLU A 32 32.85 -18.87 31.80
N ARG A 33 31.92 -18.48 30.90
CA ARG A 33 30.45 -18.36 31.12
C ARG A 33 29.70 -17.76 29.90
N PRO A 34 28.37 -17.92 29.81
CA PRO A 34 27.68 -18.40 28.63
C PRO A 34 27.51 -17.33 27.53
N ALA A 35 27.44 -17.80 26.29
CA ALA A 35 27.06 -17.02 25.14
C ALA A 35 25.65 -16.44 25.34
N GLU A 36 25.55 -15.12 25.42
CA GLU A 36 24.29 -14.43 25.16
C GLU A 36 23.95 -14.67 23.69
N GLU A 37 22.94 -15.52 23.51
CA GLU A 37 22.24 -15.79 22.27
C GLU A 37 21.81 -14.45 21.66
N GLN A 38 22.49 -14.03 20.59
CA GLN A 38 22.02 -12.95 19.74
C GLN A 38 20.71 -13.41 19.11
N VAL A 39 19.60 -13.03 19.75
CA VAL A 39 18.27 -13.06 19.15
C VAL A 39 18.27 -11.99 18.06
N ASP A 40 18.79 -12.37 16.91
CA ASP A 40 18.52 -11.71 15.64
C ASP A 40 17.00 -11.76 15.47
N THR A 41 16.33 -10.67 15.82
CA THR A 41 14.89 -10.56 15.70
C THR A 41 14.63 -10.36 14.21
N PRO A 42 14.06 -11.34 13.47
CA PRO A 42 13.75 -11.11 12.07
C PRO A 42 12.79 -9.92 11.97
N PRO A 43 12.91 -9.07 10.93
CA PRO A 43 11.93 -8.01 10.73
C PRO A 43 10.56 -8.66 10.71
N MET A 44 9.65 -8.18 11.56
CA MET A 44 8.25 -8.58 11.56
C MET A 44 7.78 -8.59 10.10
N ALA A 45 7.63 -9.79 9.53
CA ALA A 45 6.93 -9.96 8.29
C ALA A 45 5.55 -9.37 8.53
N SER A 46 5.21 -8.28 7.83
CA SER A 46 3.85 -7.76 7.81
C SER A 46 2.93 -8.96 7.66
N ALA A 47 2.14 -9.23 8.69
CA ALA A 47 1.22 -10.36 8.69
C ALA A 47 0.30 -10.13 7.48
N ARG A 48 0.58 -10.86 6.40
CA ARG A 48 -0.28 -10.85 5.22
C ARG A 48 -1.59 -11.44 5.72
N SER A 49 -2.61 -10.59 5.80
CA SER A 49 -3.95 -11.00 6.19
C SER A 49 -4.29 -12.26 5.41
N THR A 50 -4.68 -13.33 6.10
CA THR A 50 -5.16 -14.54 5.43
C THR A 50 -6.27 -14.12 4.48
N PRO A 51 -6.17 -14.41 3.16
CA PRO A 51 -7.19 -14.01 2.22
C PRO A 51 -8.55 -14.52 2.69
N PRO A 52 -9.62 -13.71 2.57
CA PRO A 52 -10.96 -14.19 2.87
C PRO A 52 -11.28 -15.43 2.04
N ALA A 53 -12.05 -16.36 2.62
CA ALA A 53 -12.52 -17.53 1.88
C ALA A 53 -13.27 -17.07 0.63
N SER A 54 -12.78 -17.48 -0.54
CA SER A 54 -13.34 -17.08 -1.83
C SER A 54 -14.34 -18.14 -2.31
N SER A 55 -15.49 -17.68 -2.80
CA SER A 55 -16.50 -18.47 -3.52
C SER A 55 -16.59 -18.10 -5.00
N ALA A 56 -15.63 -17.32 -5.50
CA ALA A 56 -15.56 -16.84 -6.87
C ALA A 56 -15.49 -17.98 -7.87
N THR A 57 -16.29 -17.86 -8.93
CA THR A 57 -16.23 -18.74 -10.08
C THR A 57 -15.04 -18.40 -10.97
N ALA A 58 -14.75 -19.27 -11.94
CA ALA A 58 -13.74 -18.99 -12.96
C ALA A 58 -14.06 -17.73 -13.79
N VAL A 59 -15.34 -17.40 -13.96
CA VAL A 59 -15.78 -16.19 -14.68
C VAL A 59 -15.41 -14.94 -13.86
N ASP A 60 -15.73 -14.94 -12.56
CA ASP A 60 -15.42 -13.82 -11.66
C ASP A 60 -13.91 -13.57 -11.59
N GLN A 61 -13.11 -14.64 -11.49
CA GLN A 61 -11.65 -14.53 -11.48
C GLN A 61 -11.07 -14.04 -12.82
N ASN A 62 -11.64 -14.46 -13.96
CA ASN A 62 -11.20 -13.97 -15.26
C ASN A 62 -11.51 -12.48 -15.42
N PHE A 63 -12.67 -12.02 -14.96
CA PHE A 63 -13.01 -10.61 -14.95
C PHE A 63 -12.07 -9.82 -14.03
N ALA A 64 -11.80 -10.29 -12.81
CA ALA A 64 -10.84 -9.66 -11.91
C ALA A 64 -9.42 -9.60 -12.50
N ARG A 65 -9.00 -10.61 -13.27
CA ARG A 65 -7.70 -10.60 -13.97
C ARG A 65 -7.65 -9.58 -15.11
N GLN A 66 -8.77 -9.36 -15.82
CA GLN A 66 -8.89 -8.30 -16.81
C GLN A 66 -8.80 -6.92 -16.15
N LEU A 67 -9.50 -6.72 -15.02
CA LEU A 67 -9.34 -5.53 -14.20
C LEU A 67 -7.89 -5.35 -13.74
N ALA A 68 -7.23 -6.40 -13.25
CA ALA A 68 -5.83 -6.33 -12.82
C ALA A 68 -4.92 -5.83 -13.96
N THR A 69 -5.11 -6.34 -15.17
CA THR A 69 -4.33 -5.95 -16.35
C THR A 69 -4.52 -4.46 -16.70
N LEU A 70 -5.69 -3.91 -16.39
CA LEU A 70 -6.02 -2.51 -16.63
C LEU A 70 -5.49 -1.58 -15.52
N LEU A 71 -5.59 -2.00 -14.26
CA LEU A 71 -5.44 -1.12 -13.11
C LEU A 71 -4.02 -1.15 -12.51
N VAL A 72 -3.37 -2.32 -12.51
CA VAL A 72 -2.07 -2.50 -11.86
C VAL A 72 -1.02 -1.63 -12.56
N GLY A 73 -0.30 -0.83 -11.76
CA GLY A 73 0.71 0.12 -12.26
C GLY A 73 0.16 1.46 -12.77
N HIS A 74 -1.16 1.61 -12.90
CA HIS A 74 -1.79 2.84 -13.38
C HIS A 74 -2.65 3.54 -12.32
N VAL A 75 -3.25 2.76 -11.42
CA VAL A 75 -4.29 3.23 -10.49
C VAL A 75 -3.81 3.19 -9.04
N THR A 76 -4.37 4.08 -8.23
CA THR A 76 -4.14 4.09 -6.79
C THR A 76 -5.47 3.98 -6.04
N LEU A 77 -5.48 3.25 -4.92
CA LEU A 77 -6.56 3.22 -3.95
C LEU A 77 -6.12 3.94 -2.68
N ASP A 78 -6.84 4.97 -2.26
CA ASP A 78 -6.47 5.85 -1.14
C ASP A 78 -5.02 6.36 -1.20
N GLY A 79 -4.57 6.68 -2.41
CA GLY A 79 -3.21 7.16 -2.70
C GLY A 79 -2.11 6.09 -2.67
N ALA A 80 -2.44 4.80 -2.50
CA ALA A 80 -1.47 3.70 -2.62
C ALA A 80 -1.67 2.96 -3.95
N ALA A 81 -0.58 2.62 -4.64
CA ALA A 81 -0.65 1.91 -5.91
C ALA A 81 -1.32 0.54 -5.75
N VAL A 82 -2.23 0.21 -6.67
CA VAL A 82 -2.83 -1.12 -6.77
C VAL A 82 -1.81 -2.07 -7.40
N THR A 83 -1.53 -3.17 -6.73
CA THR A 83 -0.54 -4.18 -7.16
C THR A 83 -1.17 -5.49 -7.57
N GLU A 84 -2.32 -5.83 -6.99
CA GLU A 84 -3.06 -7.07 -7.30
C GLU A 84 -4.57 -6.82 -7.20
N VAL A 85 -5.34 -7.58 -7.97
CA VAL A 85 -6.82 -7.58 -7.94
C VAL A 85 -7.31 -9.01 -8.08
N TRP A 86 -8.27 -9.41 -7.24
CA TRP A 86 -8.95 -10.71 -7.36
C TRP A 86 -10.39 -10.64 -6.89
N ALA A 87 -11.22 -11.55 -7.40
CA ALA A 87 -12.60 -11.70 -6.95
C ALA A 87 -12.65 -12.55 -5.67
N ILE A 88 -13.49 -12.17 -4.72
CA ILE A 88 -13.89 -13.04 -3.60
C ILE A 88 -15.10 -13.86 -4.03
N ASP A 89 -16.08 -13.19 -4.62
CA ASP A 89 -17.28 -13.73 -5.26
C ASP A 89 -17.70 -12.77 -6.40
N LYS A 90 -18.90 -12.94 -6.95
CA LYS A 90 -19.40 -12.07 -8.04
C LYS A 90 -19.40 -10.58 -7.67
N CYS A 91 -19.74 -10.24 -6.43
CA CYS A 91 -20.04 -8.88 -5.99
C CYS A 91 -19.03 -8.31 -5.00
N HIS A 92 -17.95 -9.04 -4.73
CA HIS A 92 -16.85 -8.58 -3.88
C HIS A 92 -15.51 -8.74 -4.58
N THR A 93 -14.73 -7.67 -4.64
CA THR A 93 -13.40 -7.65 -5.25
C THR A 93 -12.39 -7.12 -4.27
N THR A 94 -11.26 -7.81 -4.13
CA THR A 94 -10.14 -7.34 -3.34
C THR A 94 -9.15 -6.60 -4.21
N PHE A 95 -8.73 -5.43 -3.74
CA PHE A 95 -7.63 -4.66 -4.29
C PHE A 95 -6.49 -4.65 -3.27
N VAL A 96 -5.29 -5.01 -3.71
CA VAL A 96 -4.09 -4.99 -2.86
C VAL A 96 -3.30 -3.75 -3.13
N THR A 97 -2.85 -3.13 -2.06
CA THR A 97 -1.89 -2.04 -2.08
C THR A 97 -0.81 -2.28 -1.04
N ALA A 98 0.23 -1.44 -1.05
CA ALA A 98 1.22 -1.41 0.03
C ALA A 98 0.63 -1.08 1.42
N LYS A 99 -0.59 -0.50 1.49
CA LYS A 99 -1.31 -0.22 2.74
C LYS A 99 -2.13 -1.42 3.25
N GLY A 100 -2.26 -2.47 2.44
CA GLY A 100 -3.06 -3.65 2.73
C GLY A 100 -4.14 -3.91 1.68
N ASP A 101 -5.03 -4.84 2.03
CA ASP A 101 -6.08 -5.37 1.17
C ASP A 101 -7.39 -4.64 1.47
N THR A 102 -8.06 -4.14 0.43
CA THR A 102 -9.37 -3.51 0.54
C THR A 102 -10.38 -4.33 -0.26
N ILE A 103 -11.47 -4.74 0.40
CA ILE A 103 -12.58 -5.45 -0.23
C ILE A 103 -13.65 -4.43 -0.60
N ILE A 104 -13.84 -4.23 -1.91
CA ILE A 104 -14.93 -3.42 -2.43
C ILE A 104 -16.19 -4.28 -2.52
N ASP A 105 -17.30 -3.71 -2.05
CA ASP A 105 -18.62 -4.32 -2.03
C ASP A 105 -19.49 -3.67 -3.10
N TRP A 106 -19.59 -4.32 -4.26
CA TRP A 106 -20.31 -3.79 -5.41
C TRP A 106 -21.82 -3.70 -5.18
N THR A 107 -22.37 -4.41 -4.19
CA THR A 107 -23.81 -4.34 -3.84
C THR A 107 -24.20 -3.02 -3.20
N LYS A 108 -23.21 -2.28 -2.67
CA LYS A 108 -23.40 -0.96 -2.04
C LYS A 108 -23.10 0.19 -2.98
N VAL A 109 -22.67 -0.11 -4.20
CA VAL A 109 -22.38 0.93 -5.19
C VAL A 109 -23.72 1.44 -5.73
N GLY A 110 -24.06 2.67 -5.36
CA GLY A 110 -25.18 3.38 -5.98
C GLY A 110 -24.81 3.89 -7.37
N ASN A 111 -25.26 5.09 -7.72
CA ASN A 111 -24.82 5.73 -8.95
C ASN A 111 -23.32 6.09 -8.87
N LEU A 112 -22.48 5.41 -9.64
CA LEU A 112 -21.08 5.81 -9.81
C LEU A 112 -21.04 7.18 -10.51
N ALA A 113 -20.63 8.19 -9.75
CA ALA A 113 -20.44 9.55 -10.24
C ALA A 113 -18.98 9.94 -10.02
N PRO A 114 -18.06 9.49 -10.90
CA PRO A 114 -16.67 9.88 -10.80
C PRO A 114 -16.51 11.40 -10.90
N ARG A 115 -15.47 11.91 -10.24
CA ARG A 115 -15.08 13.33 -10.28
C ARG A 115 -13.68 13.46 -10.85
N ASP A 116 -13.42 14.56 -11.54
CA ASP A 116 -12.08 14.85 -12.04
C ASP A 116 -11.30 15.70 -11.05
N GLU A 117 -10.08 15.27 -10.74
CA GLU A 117 -9.20 15.94 -9.80
C GLU A 117 -7.73 15.76 -10.25
N ASN A 118 -7.04 16.87 -10.52
CA ASN A 118 -5.61 16.90 -10.87
C ASN A 118 -5.21 15.95 -12.03
N GLY A 119 -6.03 15.90 -13.08
CA GLY A 119 -5.77 15.02 -14.23
C GLY A 119 -6.05 13.53 -13.96
N ARG A 120 -6.82 13.23 -12.91
CA ARG A 120 -7.25 11.88 -12.56
C ARG A 120 -8.75 11.84 -12.32
N GLU A 121 -9.37 10.73 -12.69
CA GLU A 121 -10.74 10.40 -12.37
C GLU A 121 -10.76 9.72 -10.99
N ILE A 122 -11.63 10.17 -10.09
CA ILE A 122 -11.79 9.59 -8.76
C ILE A 122 -13.14 8.91 -8.65
N ASN A 123 -13.10 7.58 -8.54
CA ASN A 123 -14.24 6.72 -8.27
C ASN A 123 -14.32 6.43 -6.77
N ARG A 124 -15.44 6.77 -6.13
CA ARG A 124 -15.65 6.50 -4.71
C ARG A 124 -16.31 5.14 -4.53
N LEU A 125 -15.58 4.19 -3.96
CA LEU A 125 -15.97 2.78 -3.88
C LEU A 125 -16.26 2.37 -2.43
N PRO A 126 -17.36 1.67 -2.14
CA PRO A 126 -17.72 1.25 -0.79
C PRO A 126 -17.04 -0.06 -0.41
N SER A 127 -16.68 -0.19 0.86
CA SER A 127 -16.21 -1.40 1.52
C SER A 127 -17.00 -1.63 2.81
N ALA A 128 -16.66 -2.71 3.53
CA ALA A 128 -17.17 -2.92 4.89
C ALA A 128 -16.69 -1.85 5.89
N THR A 129 -15.54 -1.22 5.65
CA THR A 129 -14.90 -0.27 6.57
C THR A 129 -15.14 1.20 6.22
N GLY A 130 -15.79 1.47 5.09
CA GLY A 130 -16.12 2.84 4.67
C GLY A 130 -16.02 3.04 3.18
N TRP A 131 -15.76 4.27 2.77
CA TRP A 131 -15.57 4.63 1.37
C TRP A 131 -14.09 4.83 1.06
N HIS A 132 -13.69 4.40 -0.12
CA HIS A 132 -12.32 4.48 -0.62
C HIS A 132 -12.28 5.23 -1.94
N ASP A 133 -11.24 6.04 -2.14
CA ASP A 133 -11.05 6.80 -3.38
C ASP A 133 -10.12 6.02 -4.31
N MET A 134 -10.67 5.51 -5.40
CA MET A 134 -9.90 4.93 -6.49
C MET A 134 -9.59 6.01 -7.52
N SER A 135 -8.31 6.32 -7.69
CA SER A 135 -7.85 7.39 -8.57
C SER A 135 -7.15 6.82 -9.79
N VAL A 136 -7.67 7.16 -10.97
CA VAL A 136 -7.30 6.63 -12.29
C VAL A 136 -6.80 7.77 -13.18
N PRO A 137 -5.69 7.64 -13.93
CA PRO A 137 -5.23 8.70 -14.82
C PRO A 137 -6.25 9.00 -15.92
N LEU A 138 -6.50 10.29 -16.17
CA LEU A 138 -7.32 10.74 -17.30
C LEU A 138 -6.49 10.78 -18.59
N GLY A 139 -7.19 10.66 -19.72
CA GLY A 139 -6.61 10.74 -21.06
C GLY A 139 -6.14 9.39 -21.62
N GLU A 140 -5.62 9.43 -22.84
CA GLU A 140 -5.06 8.26 -23.51
C GLU A 140 -3.62 8.02 -23.05
N LEU A 141 -3.36 6.81 -22.55
CA LEU A 141 -2.00 6.31 -22.35
C LEU A 141 -1.54 5.55 -23.60
N PRO A 142 -0.22 5.40 -23.82
CA PRO A 142 0.29 4.52 -24.87
C PRO A 142 -0.30 3.11 -24.76
N GLU A 143 -0.55 2.49 -25.90
CA GLU A 143 -1.00 1.10 -25.95
C GLU A 143 0.00 0.18 -25.23
N PRO A 144 -0.49 -0.85 -24.50
CA PRO A 144 -1.86 -1.37 -24.53
C PRO A 144 -2.84 -0.71 -23.54
N ALA A 145 -2.37 0.23 -22.70
CA ALA A 145 -3.18 0.77 -21.59
C ALA A 145 -4.37 1.60 -22.10
N GLY A 146 -4.14 2.46 -23.10
CA GLY A 146 -5.18 3.33 -23.68
C GLY A 146 -5.85 4.23 -22.63
N ASN A 147 -7.12 4.56 -22.84
CA ASN A 147 -7.92 5.30 -21.86
C ASN A 147 -8.35 4.41 -20.68
N VAL A 148 -7.49 4.37 -19.67
CA VAL A 148 -7.72 3.56 -18.47
C VAL A 148 -8.98 3.99 -17.72
N ALA A 149 -9.22 5.30 -17.55
CA ALA A 149 -10.38 5.84 -16.86
C ALA A 149 -11.71 5.36 -17.46
N ASN A 150 -11.90 5.52 -18.77
CA ASN A 150 -13.12 5.10 -19.45
C ASN A 150 -13.33 3.58 -19.34
N ARG A 151 -12.27 2.79 -19.55
CA ARG A 151 -12.34 1.33 -19.44
C ARG A 151 -12.65 0.86 -18.02
N SER A 152 -12.05 1.48 -17.00
CA SER A 152 -12.26 1.11 -15.60
C SER A 152 -13.65 1.53 -15.13
N SER A 153 -14.11 2.73 -15.49
CA SER A 153 -15.44 3.21 -15.14
C SER A 153 -16.55 2.39 -15.79
N GLY A 154 -16.36 1.94 -17.04
CA GLY A 154 -17.26 0.98 -17.68
C GLY A 154 -17.34 -0.35 -16.91
N ALA A 155 -16.19 -0.89 -16.49
CA ALA A 155 -16.13 -2.14 -15.74
C ALA A 155 -16.74 -2.01 -14.32
N PHE A 156 -16.49 -0.90 -13.63
CA PHE A 156 -17.10 -0.62 -12.32
C PHE A 156 -18.61 -0.41 -12.44
N GLY A 157 -19.07 0.28 -13.49
CA GLY A 157 -20.49 0.45 -13.79
C GLY A 157 -21.19 -0.88 -14.05
N GLN A 158 -20.55 -1.79 -14.77
CA GLN A 158 -21.06 -3.15 -14.97
C GLN A 158 -21.19 -3.90 -13.64
N LEU A 159 -20.14 -3.93 -12.82
CA LEU A 159 -20.18 -4.58 -11.51
C LEU A 159 -21.28 -4.02 -10.60
N ALA A 160 -21.41 -2.69 -10.53
CA ALA A 160 -22.45 -2.03 -9.76
C ALA A 160 -23.85 -2.41 -10.26
N THR A 161 -24.07 -2.42 -11.58
CA THR A 161 -25.37 -2.76 -12.18
C THR A 161 -25.74 -4.22 -11.96
N GLU A 162 -24.76 -5.12 -11.95
CA GLU A 162 -25.02 -6.56 -11.81
C GLU A 162 -25.22 -7.00 -10.35
N CYS A 163 -24.88 -6.14 -9.38
CA CYS A 163 -24.85 -6.47 -7.95
C CYS A 163 -25.76 -5.59 -7.08
N GLY A 164 -26.16 -4.40 -7.54
CA GLY A 164 -27.11 -3.49 -6.88
C GLY A 164 -28.53 -3.65 -7.39
#